data_AF-A0A4P5W6G4-F1
#
_entry.id   AF-A0A4P5W6G4-F1
#
_cell.length_a   1.000
_cell.length_b   1.000
_cell.length_c   1.000
_cell.angle_alpha   90.00
_cell.angle_beta   90.00
_cell.angle_gamma   90.00
#
_symmetry.space_group_name_H-M   'P 1'
#
loop_
_entity.id
_entity.type
_entity.pdbx_description
1 polymer ?
#
loop_
_entity_poly.entity_id
_entity_poly.type
_entity_poly.pdbx_seq_one_letter_code
_entity_poly.pdbx_strand_id
1 'polypeptide(L)'
;MSHSFVWRLTLEADAAFTAVNATADADTLDTVPGATLLGAAAAVDYPADHLAAWRRYHSGAVRFGCGLPLVGNEVTVPAPRCLYRRKDGADAALHNAAAAAPVSQPSPLKEGFLRPNLEVHTIVRRTSVRTAIDRASGRAKESQLHGLELVPAGTTFAGRVSADDPAELAAVRQALAGGVVHLGRSRGAELGRARLEIVEGVRWFAHGPPVEGRATFLCLSDLAVRGVDGGPGGMPASDAVGLPTGWAFDAERSSIRSRSYAPFNGHRRRPDLQRNVIRAGSVLVYRGAGIPDAVTVGRALERGVGELRSEGLGDLWFNPPFLAGAVAKQWKAPCLPAPAPRAVTEPPALAAWLTAQAEIAGQRDERHQRAKHEAEHPAYRRVSSSQWGELQLLAARWPDGGRLQAEVERITSEGARRERWQYAKGPLLSYLKEAGPDAATGLALLASLAPRVASREKK
;
A
#
# COMPACT_ATOMS: atom_id res chain seq x y z
N MET A 1 30.22 -20.80 -5.99
CA MET A 1 29.64 -20.07 -4.85
C MET A 1 28.79 -18.95 -5.41
N SER A 2 27.61 -18.73 -4.87
CA SER A 2 26.75 -17.61 -5.28
C SER A 2 27.21 -16.30 -4.64
N HIS A 3 27.24 -15.21 -5.42
CA HIS A 3 27.49 -13.87 -4.89
C HIS A 3 26.17 -13.27 -4.44
N SER A 4 26.16 -12.43 -3.40
CA SER A 4 24.92 -11.79 -2.96
C SER A 4 25.11 -10.44 -2.28
N PHE A 5 24.03 -9.68 -2.22
CA PHE A 5 23.92 -8.49 -1.36
C PHE A 5 22.56 -8.44 -0.68
N VAL A 6 22.50 -7.76 0.46
CA VAL A 6 21.27 -7.56 1.22
C VAL A 6 20.74 -6.15 0.93
N TRP A 7 19.43 -6.07 0.77
CA TRP A 7 18.73 -4.80 0.64
C TRP A 7 17.74 -4.64 1.79
N ARG A 8 17.54 -3.40 2.20
CA ARG A 8 16.48 -2.94 3.10
C ARG A 8 15.53 -2.07 2.30
N LEU A 9 14.24 -2.27 2.53
CA LEU A 9 13.20 -1.43 1.97
C LEU A 9 12.35 -0.84 3.08
N THR A 10 12.22 0.48 3.12
CA THR A 10 11.35 1.21 4.04
C THR A 10 10.22 1.84 3.24
N LEU A 11 8.96 1.49 3.54
CA LEU A 11 7.82 2.13 2.91
C LEU A 11 7.74 3.60 3.35
N GLU A 12 7.73 4.54 2.41
CA GLU A 12 7.53 5.97 2.67
C GLU A 12 6.06 6.39 2.48
N ALA A 13 5.29 5.54 1.79
CA ALA A 13 3.85 5.60 1.66
C ALA A 13 3.26 4.19 1.80
N ASP A 14 1.97 4.11 2.13
CA ASP A 14 1.24 2.84 2.23
C ASP A 14 1.35 2.07 0.90
N ALA A 15 1.43 0.73 0.95
CA ALA A 15 1.64 -0.10 -0.23
C ALA A 15 0.71 -1.31 -0.29
N ALA A 16 0.26 -1.66 -1.49
CA ALA A 16 -0.54 -2.87 -1.74
C ALA A 16 0.29 -3.90 -2.52
N PHE A 17 0.66 -5.01 -1.89
CA PHE A 17 1.34 -6.14 -2.54
C PHE A 17 0.31 -7.23 -2.81
N THR A 18 -0.27 -7.28 -4.00
CA THR A 18 -1.50 -8.05 -4.22
C THR A 18 -1.27 -9.57 -4.09
N ALA A 19 -2.08 -10.23 -3.26
CA ALA A 19 -2.01 -11.69 -3.06
C ALA A 19 -2.72 -12.48 -4.17
N VAL A 20 -3.75 -11.88 -4.77
CA VAL A 20 -4.55 -12.41 -5.89
C VAL A 20 -4.89 -11.28 -6.86
N ASN A 21 -5.06 -11.58 -8.14
CA ASN A 21 -5.45 -10.59 -9.15
C ASN A 21 -6.96 -10.30 -9.12
N ALA A 22 -7.51 -10.01 -7.93
CA ALA A 22 -8.90 -9.59 -7.81
C ALA A 22 -9.05 -8.10 -8.21
N THR A 23 -10.19 -7.80 -8.84
CA THR A 23 -10.60 -6.43 -9.21
C THR A 23 -11.42 -5.74 -8.10
N ALA A 24 -12.02 -6.53 -7.20
CA ALA A 24 -12.71 -6.08 -5.99
C ALA A 24 -12.03 -6.72 -4.77
N ASP A 25 -11.85 -5.95 -3.69
CA ASP A 25 -11.28 -6.36 -2.40
C ASP A 25 -10.02 -7.21 -2.51
N ALA A 26 -8.93 -6.57 -2.90
CA ALA A 26 -7.66 -7.24 -3.09
C ALA A 26 -6.88 -7.36 -1.77
N ASP A 27 -6.71 -8.59 -1.30
CA ASP A 27 -5.82 -8.93 -0.20
C ASP A 27 -4.38 -8.52 -0.50
N THR A 28 -3.70 -8.02 0.52
CA THR A 28 -2.28 -7.65 0.45
C THR A 28 -1.41 -8.65 1.20
N LEU A 29 -0.26 -8.97 0.60
CA LEU A 29 0.81 -9.77 1.18
C LEU A 29 1.55 -8.96 2.23
N ASP A 30 1.93 -9.65 3.30
CA ASP A 30 2.78 -9.12 4.36
C ASP A 30 4.29 -9.28 4.03
N THR A 31 4.63 -9.60 2.79
CA THR A 31 6.00 -9.65 2.25
C THR A 31 6.07 -8.85 0.96
N VAL A 32 7.28 -8.46 0.57
CA VAL A 32 7.54 -7.89 -0.76
C VAL A 32 7.95 -9.03 -1.70
N PRO A 33 7.15 -9.39 -2.71
CA PRO A 33 7.53 -10.43 -3.66
C PRO A 33 8.81 -10.06 -4.40
N GLY A 34 9.71 -11.02 -4.59
CA GLY A 34 10.96 -10.84 -5.33
C GLY A 34 10.76 -10.27 -6.74
N ALA A 35 9.73 -10.74 -7.44
CA ALA A 35 9.30 -10.21 -8.74
C ALA A 35 9.07 -8.68 -8.75
N THR A 36 8.71 -8.09 -7.60
CA THR A 36 8.51 -6.64 -7.48
C THR A 36 9.83 -5.89 -7.59
N LEU A 37 10.88 -6.39 -6.95
CA LEU A 37 12.21 -5.81 -7.02
C LEU A 37 12.88 -6.10 -8.36
N LEU A 38 12.67 -7.31 -8.91
CA LEU A 38 13.07 -7.65 -10.27
C LEU A 38 12.50 -6.64 -11.27
N GLY A 39 11.18 -6.39 -11.21
CA GLY A 39 10.53 -5.42 -12.07
C GLY A 39 11.06 -3.99 -11.91
N ALA A 40 11.45 -3.60 -10.69
CA ALA A 40 12.06 -2.30 -10.44
C ALA A 40 13.46 -2.20 -11.07
N ALA A 41 14.30 -3.22 -10.92
CA ALA A 41 15.63 -3.25 -11.55
C ALA A 41 15.53 -3.27 -13.08
N ALA A 42 14.65 -4.12 -13.62
CA ALA A 42 14.39 -4.23 -15.05
C ALA A 42 13.84 -2.93 -15.66
N ALA A 43 13.10 -2.11 -14.90
CA ALA A 43 12.62 -0.83 -15.40
C ALA A 43 13.77 0.19 -15.63
N VAL A 44 14.91 -0.01 -14.99
CA VAL A 44 16.09 0.87 -15.08
C VAL A 44 17.08 0.35 -16.13
N ASP A 45 17.39 -0.95 -16.09
CA ASP A 45 18.44 -1.56 -16.91
C ASP A 45 17.97 -2.89 -17.52
N TYR A 46 17.02 -2.83 -18.46
CA TYR A 46 16.67 -4.02 -19.25
C TYR A 46 17.56 -4.12 -20.49
N PRO A 47 18.40 -5.17 -20.64
CA PRO A 47 19.24 -5.33 -21.81
C PRO A 47 18.42 -5.42 -23.11
N ALA A 48 18.91 -4.75 -24.16
CA ALA A 48 18.34 -4.90 -25.50
C ALA A 48 18.64 -6.29 -26.09
N ASP A 49 19.80 -6.87 -25.76
CA ASP A 49 20.11 -8.25 -26.09
C ASP A 49 19.23 -9.22 -25.29
N HIS A 50 18.45 -10.02 -26.00
CA HIS A 50 17.53 -10.99 -25.43
C HIS A 50 18.22 -12.05 -24.59
N LEU A 51 19.44 -12.48 -24.96
CA LEU A 51 20.15 -13.51 -24.20
C LEU A 51 20.65 -12.93 -22.87
N ALA A 52 21.22 -11.73 -22.88
CA ALA A 52 21.59 -11.00 -21.66
C ALA A 52 20.37 -10.74 -20.77
N ALA A 53 19.24 -10.28 -21.34
CA ALA A 53 18.01 -10.06 -20.58
C ALA A 53 17.46 -11.37 -19.97
N TRP A 54 17.48 -12.47 -20.75
CA TRP A 54 17.07 -13.79 -20.26
C TRP A 54 17.97 -14.26 -19.12
N ARG A 55 19.29 -14.15 -19.27
CA ARG A 55 20.25 -14.49 -18.22
C ARG A 55 20.00 -13.68 -16.94
N ARG A 56 19.89 -12.35 -17.06
CA ARG A 56 19.76 -11.43 -15.91
C ARG A 56 18.41 -11.52 -15.20
N TYR A 57 17.30 -11.69 -15.91
CA TYR A 57 15.97 -11.55 -15.30
C TYR A 57 15.08 -12.80 -15.36
N HIS A 58 15.36 -13.77 -16.23
CA HIS A 58 14.41 -14.85 -16.51
C HIS A 58 14.95 -16.26 -16.24
N SER A 59 16.27 -16.46 -16.29
CA SER A 59 16.92 -17.77 -16.18
C SER A 59 17.00 -18.32 -14.74
N GLY A 60 16.87 -17.46 -13.75
CA GLY A 60 17.19 -17.78 -12.35
C GLY A 60 18.67 -17.75 -12.01
N ALA A 61 19.55 -17.28 -12.93
CA ALA A 61 20.97 -17.01 -12.65
C ALA A 61 21.18 -15.77 -11.78
N VAL A 62 20.24 -14.83 -11.81
CA VAL A 62 20.06 -13.79 -10.78
C VAL A 62 18.72 -14.05 -10.10
N ARG A 63 18.70 -13.95 -8.77
CA ARG A 63 17.57 -14.29 -7.91
C ARG A 63 17.24 -13.12 -7.01
N PHE A 64 16.04 -12.58 -7.17
CA PHE A 64 15.53 -11.47 -6.38
C PHE A 64 14.74 -12.06 -5.21
N GLY A 65 15.37 -12.34 -4.07
CA GLY A 65 14.69 -12.93 -2.91
C GLY A 65 13.56 -12.05 -2.37
N CYS A 66 12.56 -12.67 -1.76
CA CYS A 66 11.45 -11.96 -1.14
C CYS A 66 11.92 -11.05 0.00
N GLY A 67 11.28 -9.88 0.12
CA GLY A 67 11.42 -9.01 1.27
C GLY A 67 10.59 -9.52 2.43
N LEU A 68 11.27 -10.02 3.46
CA LEU A 68 10.66 -10.43 4.72
C LEU A 68 10.63 -9.23 5.68
N PRO A 69 9.63 -9.11 6.57
CA PRO A 69 9.57 -8.02 7.53
C PRO A 69 10.83 -7.99 8.40
N LEU A 70 11.33 -6.79 8.62
CA LEU A 70 12.55 -6.50 9.37
C LEU A 70 12.17 -5.83 10.69
N VAL A 71 12.62 -6.36 11.83
CA VAL A 71 12.43 -5.76 13.15
C VAL A 71 13.80 -5.41 13.72
N GLY A 72 14.08 -4.10 13.84
CA GLY A 72 15.44 -3.63 14.09
C GLY A 72 16.38 -4.01 12.94
N ASN A 73 17.38 -4.84 13.21
CA ASN A 73 18.29 -5.39 12.18
C ASN A 73 18.14 -6.91 12.00
N GLU A 74 17.07 -7.52 12.50
CA GLU A 74 16.84 -8.96 12.43
C GLU A 74 15.67 -9.28 11.50
N VAL A 75 15.89 -10.18 10.55
CA VAL A 75 14.87 -10.65 9.62
C VAL A 75 13.91 -11.59 10.33
N THR A 76 12.61 -11.36 10.16
CA THR A 76 11.57 -12.28 10.63
C THR A 76 11.30 -13.36 9.59
N VAL A 77 10.78 -14.51 10.02
CA VAL A 77 10.41 -15.63 9.15
C VAL A 77 8.90 -15.84 9.15
N PRO A 78 8.31 -16.37 8.07
CA PRO A 78 6.90 -16.77 8.08
C PRO A 78 6.61 -17.74 9.24
N ALA A 79 5.51 -17.53 9.95
CA ALA A 79 5.09 -18.41 11.04
C ALA A 79 4.99 -19.88 10.56
N PRO A 80 5.76 -20.82 11.13
CA PRO A 80 5.76 -22.21 10.68
C PRO A 80 4.46 -22.90 11.00
N ARG A 81 3.90 -23.57 10.00
CA ARG A 81 2.58 -24.22 10.09
C ARG A 81 2.54 -25.48 10.96
N CYS A 82 3.71 -26.00 11.35
CA CYS A 82 3.80 -27.10 12.29
C CYS A 82 3.66 -26.68 13.75
N LEU A 83 3.54 -25.37 14.04
CA LEU A 83 3.42 -24.85 15.40
C LEU A 83 1.95 -24.64 15.80
N TYR A 84 1.56 -25.28 16.90
CA TYR A 84 0.20 -25.28 17.43
C TYR A 84 0.17 -24.88 18.91
N ARG A 85 -0.93 -24.25 19.33
CA ARG A 85 -1.28 -24.03 20.73
C ARG A 85 -2.25 -25.11 21.20
N ARG A 86 -2.16 -25.47 22.48
CA ARG A 86 -3.24 -26.20 23.17
C ARG A 86 -4.32 -25.20 23.58
N LYS A 87 -5.60 -25.54 23.43
CA LYS A 87 -6.73 -24.65 23.81
C LYS A 87 -7.04 -24.72 25.31
N ASP A 88 -6.53 -25.76 25.96
CA ASP A 88 -6.97 -26.35 27.21
C ASP A 88 -5.97 -26.13 28.37
N GLY A 89 -4.93 -25.31 28.19
CA GLY A 89 -3.91 -25.08 29.21
C GLY A 89 -3.42 -23.64 29.29
N ALA A 90 -3.13 -23.21 30.52
CA ALA A 90 -2.48 -21.94 30.85
C ALA A 90 -1.01 -21.84 30.35
N ASP A 91 -0.49 -22.87 29.68
CA ASP A 91 0.87 -22.93 29.17
C ASP A 91 1.04 -22.21 27.84
N ALA A 92 1.91 -21.20 27.83
CA ALA A 92 2.36 -20.46 26.64
C ALA A 92 3.29 -21.27 25.71
N ALA A 93 3.36 -22.59 25.87
CA ALA A 93 4.27 -23.47 25.14
C ALA A 93 3.66 -23.89 23.78
N LEU A 94 4.48 -23.80 22.72
CA LEU A 94 4.06 -24.18 21.37
C LEU A 94 4.40 -25.65 21.11
N HIS A 95 3.41 -26.41 20.65
CA HIS A 95 3.59 -27.78 20.18
C HIS A 95 4.13 -27.79 18.75
N ASN A 96 5.19 -28.57 18.50
CA ASN A 96 5.80 -28.73 17.20
C ASN A 96 5.47 -30.08 16.56
N ALA A 97 4.51 -30.09 15.62
CA ALA A 97 4.08 -31.30 14.91
C ALA A 97 5.15 -31.88 13.97
N ALA A 98 6.19 -31.13 13.62
CA ALA A 98 7.32 -31.65 12.85
C ALA A 98 8.26 -32.54 13.69
N ALA A 99 8.14 -32.48 15.02
CA ALA A 99 9.02 -33.19 15.95
C ALA A 99 8.28 -34.16 16.89
N ALA A 100 7.01 -33.93 17.17
CA ALA A 100 6.22 -34.74 18.09
C ALA A 100 4.92 -35.24 17.45
N ALA A 101 4.32 -36.25 18.08
CA ALA A 101 3.01 -36.77 17.69
C ALA A 101 1.93 -35.68 17.88
N PRO A 102 0.84 -35.71 17.09
CA PRO A 102 -0.25 -34.75 17.21
C PRO A 102 -0.83 -34.66 18.62
N VAL A 103 -1.20 -33.44 19.04
CA VAL A 103 -1.88 -33.19 20.32
C VAL A 103 -3.40 -33.09 20.12
N SER A 104 -4.16 -33.38 21.18
CA SER A 104 -5.62 -33.16 21.19
C SER A 104 -5.94 -31.66 21.13
N GLN A 105 -7.00 -31.30 20.38
CA GLN A 105 -7.49 -29.93 20.19
C GLN A 105 -6.44 -28.87 19.76
N PRO A 106 -5.63 -29.11 18.72
CA PRO A 106 -4.61 -28.16 18.30
C PRO A 106 -5.24 -26.89 17.72
N SER A 107 -4.75 -25.73 18.15
CA SER A 107 -5.10 -24.42 17.59
C SER A 107 -3.88 -23.87 16.86
N PRO A 108 -3.88 -23.79 15.51
CA PRO A 108 -2.69 -23.35 14.78
C PRO A 108 -2.29 -21.93 15.20
N LEU A 109 -0.99 -21.65 15.18
CA LEU A 109 -0.53 -20.28 15.22
C LEU A 109 -1.09 -19.58 13.96
N LYS A 110 -1.89 -18.52 14.17
CA LYS A 110 -2.47 -17.73 13.07
C LYS A 110 -1.34 -17.07 12.25
N GLU A 111 -1.69 -16.58 11.07
CA GLU A 111 -0.75 -15.92 10.16
C GLU A 111 0.04 -14.79 10.84
N GLY A 112 1.30 -14.58 10.41
CA GLY A 112 2.22 -13.62 10.98
C GLY A 112 3.67 -14.01 10.74
N PHE A 113 4.60 -13.25 11.31
CA PHE A 113 6.03 -13.52 11.22
C PHE A 113 6.62 -13.75 12.60
N LEU A 114 7.64 -14.60 12.67
CA LEU A 114 8.37 -14.90 13.87
C LEU A 114 9.78 -14.35 13.77
N ARG A 115 10.25 -13.74 14.85
CA ARG A 115 11.69 -13.68 15.08
C ARG A 115 12.21 -15.08 15.40
N PRO A 116 13.48 -15.42 15.11
CA PRO A 116 14.07 -16.72 15.47
C PRO A 116 13.97 -17.06 16.97
N ASN A 117 13.77 -16.05 17.82
CA ASN A 117 13.51 -16.19 19.26
C ASN A 117 12.03 -16.52 19.62
N LEU A 118 11.18 -16.81 18.63
CA LEU A 118 9.74 -17.11 18.72
C LEU A 118 8.82 -15.95 19.11
N GLU A 119 9.32 -14.71 19.02
CA GLU A 119 8.47 -13.54 19.16
C GLU A 119 7.66 -13.26 17.90
N VAL A 120 6.35 -13.04 18.06
CA VAL A 120 5.46 -12.75 16.94
C VAL A 120 5.55 -11.28 16.55
N HIS A 121 5.67 -11.06 15.25
CA HIS A 121 5.53 -9.77 14.61
C HIS A 121 4.37 -9.85 13.61
N THR A 122 3.42 -8.92 13.76
CA THR A 122 2.24 -8.82 12.89
C THR A 122 2.19 -7.43 12.30
N ILE A 123 1.98 -7.35 10.99
CA ILE A 123 1.74 -6.09 10.30
C ILE A 123 0.27 -5.71 10.49
N VAL A 124 0.01 -4.56 11.10
CA VAL A 124 -1.35 -4.02 11.21
C VAL A 124 -1.71 -3.37 9.88
N ARG A 125 -2.55 -4.05 9.10
CA ARG A 125 -2.99 -3.57 7.79
C ARG A 125 -3.93 -2.38 7.92
N ARG A 126 -3.95 -1.54 6.89
CA ARG A 126 -4.92 -0.45 6.70
C ARG A 126 -5.85 -0.79 5.56
N THR A 127 -7.07 -0.28 5.62
CA THR A 127 -8.03 -0.40 4.51
C THR A 127 -8.22 0.98 3.88
N SER A 128 -8.19 1.03 2.55
CA SER A 128 -8.50 2.23 1.78
C SER A 128 -9.63 1.92 0.80
N VAL A 129 -10.63 2.79 0.75
CA VAL A 129 -11.73 2.72 -0.21
C VAL A 129 -11.54 3.82 -1.23
N ARG A 130 -11.58 3.49 -2.51
CA ARG A 130 -11.38 4.43 -3.62
C ARG A 130 -12.57 4.41 -4.56
N THR A 131 -12.92 5.58 -5.10
CA THR A 131 -13.94 5.71 -6.15
C THR A 131 -13.40 6.53 -7.31
N ALA A 132 -13.82 6.21 -8.54
CA ALA A 132 -13.48 7.02 -9.71
C ALA A 132 -14.38 8.28 -9.75
N ILE A 133 -13.78 9.45 -9.98
CA ILE A 133 -14.52 10.69 -10.15
C ILE A 133 -14.76 10.95 -11.64
N ASP A 134 -15.98 11.25 -12.01
CA ASP A 134 -16.34 11.74 -13.34
C ASP A 134 -15.86 13.18 -13.51
N ARG A 135 -14.97 13.41 -14.47
CA ARG A 135 -14.32 14.72 -14.66
C ARG A 135 -15.28 15.81 -15.15
N ALA A 136 -16.38 15.45 -15.80
CA ALA A 136 -17.35 16.41 -16.33
C ALA A 136 -18.34 16.87 -15.25
N SER A 137 -18.75 15.96 -14.37
CA SER A 137 -19.76 16.23 -13.34
C SER A 137 -19.18 16.46 -11.95
N GLY A 138 -17.90 16.11 -11.72
CA GLY A 138 -17.25 16.16 -10.41
C GLY A 138 -17.79 15.15 -9.40
N ARG A 139 -18.68 14.24 -9.83
CA ARG A 139 -19.33 13.24 -8.97
C ARG A 139 -18.60 11.90 -9.04
N ALA A 140 -18.78 11.09 -8.00
CA ALA A 140 -18.33 9.70 -8.03
C ALA A 140 -19.08 8.94 -9.15
N LYS A 141 -18.34 8.17 -9.94
CA LYS A 141 -18.92 7.25 -10.93
C LYS A 141 -19.61 6.12 -10.18
N GLU A 142 -20.83 5.79 -10.63
CA GLU A 142 -21.55 4.64 -10.10
C GLU A 142 -20.76 3.35 -10.34
N SER A 143 -20.82 2.45 -9.35
CA SER A 143 -20.22 1.10 -9.41
C SER A 143 -18.70 1.05 -9.63
N GLN A 144 -17.96 2.09 -9.25
CA GLN A 144 -16.49 2.17 -9.34
C GLN A 144 -15.82 2.24 -7.96
N LEU A 145 -16.45 1.67 -6.92
CA LEU A 145 -15.92 1.62 -5.57
C LEU A 145 -15.01 0.39 -5.41
N HIS A 146 -13.77 0.60 -4.98
CA HIS A 146 -12.78 -0.46 -4.79
C HIS A 146 -12.14 -0.37 -3.41
N GLY A 147 -12.21 -1.45 -2.63
CA GLY A 147 -11.45 -1.64 -1.40
C GLY A 147 -10.03 -2.17 -1.67
N LEU A 148 -9.06 -1.68 -0.90
CA LEU A 148 -7.68 -2.15 -0.89
C LEU A 148 -7.21 -2.32 0.55
N GLU A 149 -6.64 -3.49 0.85
CA GLU A 149 -5.80 -3.66 2.04
C GLU A 149 -4.38 -3.17 1.74
N LEU A 150 -3.76 -2.49 2.71
CA LEU A 150 -2.48 -1.82 2.58
C LEU A 150 -1.54 -2.21 3.71
N VAL A 151 -0.28 -2.45 3.37
CA VAL A 151 0.84 -2.38 4.31
C VAL A 151 1.11 -0.91 4.62
N PRO A 152 1.15 -0.49 5.89
CA PRO A 152 1.35 0.90 6.23
C PRO A 152 2.76 1.41 5.89
N ALA A 153 2.86 2.70 5.58
CA ALA A 153 4.12 3.43 5.55
C ALA A 153 4.90 3.23 6.86
N GLY A 154 6.22 3.23 6.79
CA GLY A 154 7.13 2.98 7.92
C GLY A 154 7.43 1.49 8.15
N THR A 155 6.70 0.56 7.53
CA THR A 155 7.08 -0.85 7.56
C THR A 155 8.40 -1.07 6.81
N THR A 156 9.29 -1.82 7.45
CA THR A 156 10.60 -2.18 6.92
C THR A 156 10.67 -3.65 6.52
N PHE A 157 11.30 -3.90 5.38
CA PHE A 157 11.56 -5.24 4.84
C PHE A 157 13.04 -5.40 4.54
N ALA A 158 13.52 -6.64 4.54
CA ALA A 158 14.83 -6.97 4.02
C ALA A 158 14.77 -8.25 3.18
N GLY A 159 15.59 -8.29 2.15
CA GLY A 159 15.75 -9.44 1.28
C GLY A 159 17.17 -9.52 0.74
N ARG A 160 17.42 -10.55 -0.07
CA ARG A 160 18.73 -10.79 -0.69
C ARG A 160 18.59 -10.86 -2.19
N VAL A 161 19.51 -10.24 -2.92
CA VAL A 161 19.74 -10.56 -4.33
C VAL A 161 20.98 -11.42 -4.42
N SER A 162 20.90 -12.55 -5.12
CA SER A 162 22.06 -13.38 -5.39
C SER A 162 22.22 -13.65 -6.89
N ALA A 163 23.46 -13.85 -7.34
CA ALA A 163 23.76 -14.19 -8.71
C ALA A 163 24.87 -15.24 -8.80
N ASP A 164 24.83 -16.04 -9.88
CA ASP A 164 25.90 -16.99 -10.19
C ASP A 164 27.12 -16.27 -10.78
N ASP A 165 26.88 -15.15 -11.45
CA ASP A 165 27.90 -14.28 -12.04
C ASP A 165 28.00 -12.96 -11.25
N PRO A 166 29.17 -12.59 -10.71
CA PRO A 166 29.35 -11.33 -9.99
C PRO A 166 29.14 -10.08 -10.86
N ALA A 167 29.36 -10.15 -12.18
CA ALA A 167 29.12 -9.02 -13.07
C ALA A 167 27.61 -8.71 -13.18
N GLU A 168 26.79 -9.75 -13.28
CA GLU A 168 25.32 -9.61 -13.28
C GLU A 168 24.82 -9.04 -11.94
N LEU A 169 25.42 -9.48 -10.82
CA LEU A 169 25.09 -8.94 -9.50
C LEU A 169 25.43 -7.45 -9.39
N ALA A 170 26.57 -7.03 -9.94
CA ALA A 170 27.01 -5.63 -9.91
C ALA A 170 26.08 -4.73 -10.74
N ALA A 171 25.67 -5.18 -11.93
CA ALA A 171 24.70 -4.47 -12.76
C ALA A 171 23.36 -4.26 -12.03
N VAL A 172 22.82 -5.34 -11.42
CA VAL A 172 21.57 -5.24 -10.65
C VAL A 172 21.72 -4.37 -9.41
N ARG A 173 22.87 -4.43 -8.73
CA ARG A 173 23.19 -3.55 -7.60
C ARG A 173 23.14 -2.08 -8.02
N GLN A 174 23.74 -1.75 -9.17
CA GLN A 174 23.76 -0.39 -9.70
C GLN A 174 22.35 0.09 -10.08
N ALA A 175 21.55 -0.76 -10.74
CA ALA A 175 20.17 -0.45 -11.10
C ALA A 175 19.29 -0.14 -9.87
N LEU A 176 19.59 -0.76 -8.72
CA LEU A 176 18.87 -0.59 -7.47
C LEU A 176 19.47 0.47 -6.53
N ALA A 177 20.61 1.07 -6.88
CA ALA A 177 21.28 2.08 -6.04
C ALA A 177 20.53 3.43 -5.98
N GLY A 178 19.50 3.63 -6.82
CA GLY A 178 18.77 4.89 -6.97
C GLY A 178 17.88 5.32 -5.81
N GLY A 179 17.86 4.58 -4.70
CA GLY A 179 17.29 5.01 -3.41
C GLY A 179 15.76 4.99 -3.33
N VAL A 180 15.02 5.58 -4.28
CA VAL A 180 13.54 5.64 -4.25
C VAL A 180 12.94 4.77 -5.34
N VAL A 181 12.05 3.86 -4.93
CA VAL A 181 11.33 2.95 -5.83
C VAL A 181 9.82 3.08 -5.60
N HIS A 182 9.05 2.75 -6.64
CA HIS A 182 7.60 2.66 -6.56
C HIS A 182 7.17 1.21 -6.77
N LEU A 183 6.65 0.57 -5.73
CA LEU A 183 6.36 -0.85 -5.68
C LEU A 183 4.86 -1.12 -5.43
N GLY A 184 4.41 -2.34 -5.71
CA GLY A 184 3.02 -2.76 -5.41
C GLY A 184 1.98 -2.28 -6.43
N ARG A 185 0.69 -2.24 -6.08
CA ARG A 185 -0.42 -1.81 -6.94
C ARG A 185 -0.70 -0.31 -6.74
N SER A 186 -1.25 0.34 -7.78
CA SER A 186 -1.71 1.75 -7.74
C SER A 186 -0.62 2.79 -7.42
N ARG A 187 0.62 2.53 -7.88
CA ARG A 187 1.84 3.33 -7.64
C ARG A 187 1.76 4.82 -8.00
N GLY A 188 0.86 5.20 -8.92
CA GLY A 188 0.68 6.58 -9.38
C GLY A 188 -0.33 7.40 -8.57
N ALA A 189 -0.94 6.82 -7.52
CA ALA A 189 -2.03 7.43 -6.76
C ALA A 189 -1.75 7.35 -5.26
N GLU A 190 -0.63 7.95 -4.84
CA GLU A 190 -0.16 8.10 -3.45
C GLU A 190 0.40 6.85 -2.76
N LEU A 191 0.40 5.69 -3.42
CA LEU A 191 0.82 4.41 -2.84
C LEU A 191 2.18 3.93 -3.34
N GLY A 192 2.82 3.08 -2.54
CA GLY A 192 3.92 2.24 -2.98
C GLY A 192 5.28 2.91 -3.07
N ARG A 193 5.40 4.19 -2.71
CA ARG A 193 6.70 4.87 -2.62
C ARG A 193 7.50 4.26 -1.47
N ALA A 194 8.72 3.84 -1.75
CA ALA A 194 9.60 3.21 -0.78
C ALA A 194 11.05 3.63 -0.99
N ARG A 195 11.81 3.66 0.10
CA ARG A 195 13.25 3.82 0.09
C ARG A 195 13.92 2.46 0.09
N LEU A 196 14.77 2.19 -0.90
CA LEU A 196 15.58 1.00 -1.04
C LEU A 196 17.04 1.35 -0.74
N GLU A 197 17.64 0.61 0.17
CA GLU A 197 19.03 0.78 0.58
C GLU A 197 19.74 -0.56 0.48
N ILE A 198 20.97 -0.56 -0.05
CA ILE A 198 21.85 -1.73 0.05
C ILE A 198 22.58 -1.60 1.39
N VAL A 199 22.45 -2.61 2.23
CA VAL A 199 22.87 -2.52 3.64
C VAL A 199 23.76 -3.69 4.03
N GLU A 200 24.60 -3.43 5.03
CA GLU A 200 25.35 -4.44 5.76
C GLU A 200 24.77 -4.62 7.18
N GLY A 201 25.14 -5.71 7.86
CA GLY A 201 24.77 -5.92 9.27
C GLY A 201 23.33 -6.35 9.55
N VAL A 202 22.50 -6.56 8.51
CA VAL A 202 21.22 -7.26 8.67
C VAL A 202 21.49 -8.71 9.02
N ARG A 203 20.94 -9.16 10.14
CA ARG A 203 21.11 -10.53 10.65
C ARG A 203 20.14 -11.45 9.94
N TRP A 204 20.71 -12.28 9.06
CA TRP A 204 20.06 -13.47 8.52
C TRP A 204 20.28 -14.65 9.46
N PHE A 205 19.33 -15.57 9.47
CA PHE A 205 19.45 -16.83 10.20
C PHE A 205 20.45 -17.76 9.50
N ALA A 206 21.16 -18.56 10.30
CA ALA A 206 22.00 -19.65 9.81
C ALA A 206 21.21 -20.96 9.79
N HIS A 207 21.57 -21.87 8.89
CA HIS A 207 21.09 -23.26 8.96
C HIS A 207 21.42 -23.86 10.32
N GLY A 208 20.49 -24.64 10.88
CA GLY A 208 20.75 -25.32 12.15
C GLY A 208 21.56 -26.60 11.96
N PRO A 209 21.96 -27.23 13.08
CA PRO A 209 22.74 -28.46 13.05
C PRO A 209 21.95 -29.58 12.36
N PRO A 210 22.62 -30.47 11.61
CA PRO A 210 21.98 -31.64 11.05
C PRO A 210 21.55 -32.58 12.17
N VAL A 211 20.47 -33.32 11.93
CA VAL A 211 19.88 -34.26 12.90
C VAL A 211 19.88 -35.65 12.28
N GLU A 212 20.22 -36.66 13.07
CA GLU A 212 20.18 -38.05 12.60
C GLU A 212 18.76 -38.45 12.22
N GLY A 213 18.64 -39.05 11.03
CA GLY A 213 17.40 -39.62 10.53
C GLY A 213 16.30 -38.60 10.18
N ARG A 214 16.55 -37.30 10.31
CA ARG A 214 15.55 -36.26 10.04
C ARG A 214 16.15 -34.95 9.53
N ALA A 215 15.48 -34.38 8.54
CA ALA A 215 15.76 -33.06 7.99
C ALA A 215 14.46 -32.25 7.92
N THR A 216 14.49 -31.02 8.43
CA THR A 216 13.34 -30.12 8.47
C THR A 216 13.66 -28.86 7.67
N PHE A 217 12.78 -28.47 6.77
CA PHE A 217 12.92 -27.25 5.98
C PHE A 217 11.72 -26.35 6.22
N LEU A 218 11.96 -25.07 6.56
CA LEU A 218 10.93 -24.04 6.57
C LEU A 218 10.95 -23.28 5.25
N CYS A 219 9.82 -23.21 4.56
CA CYS A 219 9.67 -22.39 3.37
C CYS A 219 9.63 -20.90 3.76
N LEU A 220 10.66 -20.14 3.40
CA LEU A 220 10.73 -18.69 3.65
C LEU A 220 10.00 -17.89 2.58
N SER A 221 9.94 -18.44 1.38
CA SER A 221 9.19 -17.94 0.25
C SER A 221 8.25 -19.03 -0.28
N ASP A 222 7.40 -18.67 -1.24
CA ASP A 222 6.64 -19.66 -1.97
C ASP A 222 7.57 -20.57 -2.79
N LEU A 223 7.18 -21.83 -2.94
CA LEU A 223 7.95 -22.85 -3.61
C LEU A 223 7.14 -23.44 -4.78
N ALA A 224 7.65 -23.27 -6.00
CA ALA A 224 7.07 -23.83 -7.21
C ALA A 224 7.86 -25.08 -7.62
N VAL A 225 7.21 -26.24 -7.64
CA VAL A 225 7.84 -27.52 -7.97
C VAL A 225 6.95 -28.28 -8.93
N ARG A 226 7.57 -28.99 -9.89
CA ARG A 226 6.87 -29.87 -10.81
C ARG A 226 6.58 -31.22 -10.16
N GLY A 227 5.42 -31.78 -10.46
CA GLY A 227 5.08 -33.16 -10.19
C GLY A 227 5.91 -34.11 -11.05
N VAL A 228 5.77 -35.41 -10.75
CA VAL A 228 6.44 -36.50 -11.47
C VAL A 228 6.03 -36.55 -12.95
N ASP A 229 4.81 -36.11 -13.24
CA ASP A 229 4.24 -35.96 -14.59
C ASP A 229 4.72 -34.68 -15.32
N GLY A 230 5.55 -33.85 -14.68
CA GLY A 230 5.98 -32.55 -15.19
C GLY A 230 4.95 -31.43 -15.00
N GLY A 231 3.77 -31.73 -14.45
CA GLY A 231 2.72 -30.76 -14.12
C GLY A 231 3.08 -29.89 -12.91
N PRO A 232 2.38 -28.77 -12.66
CA PRO A 232 2.65 -27.92 -11.49
C PRO A 232 2.11 -28.52 -10.18
N GLY A 233 2.75 -28.22 -9.05
CA GLY A 233 2.23 -28.57 -7.72
C GLY A 233 2.80 -29.87 -7.12
N GLY A 234 4.03 -30.23 -7.48
CA GLY A 234 4.75 -31.37 -6.91
C GLY A 234 5.37 -31.11 -5.53
N MET A 235 6.15 -32.08 -5.06
CA MET A 235 6.97 -31.99 -3.85
C MET A 235 8.45 -31.99 -4.24
N PRO A 236 9.33 -31.19 -3.61
CA PRO A 236 10.75 -31.26 -3.94
C PRO A 236 11.29 -32.64 -3.61
N ALA A 237 12.03 -33.22 -4.55
CA ALA A 237 12.79 -34.43 -4.31
C ALA A 237 13.87 -34.17 -3.24
N SER A 238 14.31 -35.21 -2.54
CA SER A 238 15.29 -35.09 -1.45
C SER A 238 16.64 -34.58 -1.95
N ASP A 239 17.08 -35.00 -3.13
CA ASP A 239 18.29 -34.51 -3.79
C ASP A 239 18.21 -33.02 -4.18
N ALA A 240 17.03 -32.52 -4.56
CA ALA A 240 16.81 -31.12 -4.90
C ALA A 240 17.02 -30.17 -3.71
N VAL A 241 16.89 -30.69 -2.48
CA VAL A 241 17.21 -29.97 -1.23
C VAL A 241 18.58 -30.39 -0.65
N GLY A 242 19.39 -31.13 -1.42
CA GLY A 242 20.74 -31.53 -1.05
C GLY A 242 20.84 -32.70 -0.07
N LEU A 243 19.77 -33.47 0.11
CA LEU A 243 19.79 -34.67 0.95
C LEU A 243 20.34 -35.89 0.17
N PRO A 244 20.98 -36.85 0.87
CA PRO A 244 21.48 -38.08 0.25
C PRO A 244 20.37 -38.94 -0.38
N THR A 245 20.77 -39.82 -1.30
CA THR A 245 19.90 -40.87 -1.83
C THR A 245 19.31 -41.73 -0.70
N GLY A 246 18.05 -42.14 -0.84
CA GLY A 246 17.33 -42.93 0.17
C GLY A 246 16.59 -42.10 1.22
N TRP A 247 16.79 -40.78 1.25
CA TRP A 247 15.93 -39.88 2.01
C TRP A 247 14.57 -39.70 1.32
N ALA A 248 13.50 -39.81 2.09
CA ALA A 248 12.12 -39.74 1.62
C ALA A 248 11.35 -38.63 2.34
N PHE A 249 10.42 -38.02 1.61
CA PHE A 249 9.50 -37.02 2.16
C PHE A 249 8.54 -37.66 3.18
N ASP A 250 8.40 -37.01 4.33
CA ASP A 250 7.56 -37.45 5.43
C ASP A 250 6.29 -36.60 5.51
N ALA A 251 5.22 -37.11 4.88
CA ALA A 251 3.95 -36.42 4.79
C ALA A 251 3.28 -36.20 6.16
N GLU A 252 3.47 -37.14 7.11
CA GLU A 252 2.81 -37.09 8.42
C GLU A 252 3.35 -35.97 9.32
N ARG A 253 4.65 -35.67 9.21
CA ARG A 253 5.30 -34.59 9.98
C ARG A 253 5.41 -33.28 9.22
N SER A 254 5.15 -33.29 7.92
CA SER A 254 5.13 -32.10 7.10
C SER A 254 3.84 -31.31 7.29
N SER A 255 3.94 -29.99 7.32
CA SER A 255 2.79 -29.08 7.48
C SER A 255 2.74 -28.12 6.30
N ILE A 256 1.92 -28.46 5.30
CA ILE A 256 1.91 -27.80 4.00
C ILE A 256 0.61 -27.02 3.79
N ARG A 257 0.74 -25.84 3.17
CA ARG A 257 -0.36 -25.15 2.51
C ARG A 257 0.03 -24.80 1.10
N SER A 258 -0.92 -24.94 0.19
CA SER A 258 -0.74 -24.54 -1.20
C SER A 258 -1.63 -23.34 -1.51
N ARG A 259 -1.26 -22.60 -2.55
CA ARG A 259 -2.11 -21.56 -3.14
C ARG A 259 -1.91 -21.49 -4.65
N SER A 260 -2.89 -20.88 -5.31
CA SER A 260 -2.81 -20.56 -6.73
C SER A 260 -2.91 -19.07 -6.94
N TYR A 261 -2.00 -18.50 -7.73
CA TYR A 261 -2.03 -17.08 -8.08
C TYR A 261 -1.40 -16.86 -9.46
N ALA A 262 -1.78 -15.76 -10.11
CA ALA A 262 -1.11 -15.26 -11.31
C ALA A 262 -0.46 -13.91 -10.93
N PRO A 263 0.85 -13.71 -11.10
CA PRO A 263 1.42 -12.38 -10.90
C PRO A 263 1.04 -11.45 -12.04
N PHE A 264 1.07 -10.14 -11.81
CA PHE A 264 0.85 -9.16 -12.88
C PHE A 264 2.16 -8.76 -13.54
N ASN A 265 2.23 -8.84 -14.87
CA ASN A 265 3.39 -8.40 -15.63
C ASN A 265 3.21 -6.93 -16.04
N GLY A 266 4.04 -6.04 -15.48
CA GLY A 266 3.95 -4.59 -15.73
C GLY A 266 4.23 -4.17 -17.18
N HIS A 267 5.14 -4.85 -17.86
CA HIS A 267 5.49 -4.54 -19.26
C HIS A 267 4.36 -4.95 -20.21
N ARG A 268 3.83 -6.16 -20.05
CA ARG A 268 2.70 -6.69 -20.87
C ARG A 268 1.33 -6.17 -20.43
N ARG A 269 1.26 -5.49 -19.29
CA ARG A 269 0.05 -4.96 -18.64
C ARG A 269 -1.06 -6.02 -18.49
N ARG A 270 -0.68 -7.25 -18.17
CA ARG A 270 -1.62 -8.37 -18.01
C ARG A 270 -1.11 -9.38 -16.97
N PRO A 271 -2.01 -10.17 -16.36
CA PRO A 271 -1.61 -11.35 -15.57
C PRO A 271 -0.72 -12.29 -16.37
N ASP A 272 0.27 -12.87 -15.68
CA ASP A 272 1.06 -13.98 -16.20
C ASP A 272 0.34 -15.32 -16.01
N LEU A 273 1.01 -16.41 -16.38
CA LEU A 273 0.49 -17.76 -16.12
C LEU A 273 0.22 -17.99 -14.63
N GLN A 274 -0.90 -18.64 -14.35
CA GLN A 274 -1.24 -19.09 -13.00
C GLN A 274 -0.20 -20.11 -12.52
N ARG A 275 0.16 -19.99 -11.24
CA ARG A 275 1.14 -20.81 -10.55
C ARG A 275 0.45 -21.56 -9.43
N ASN A 276 0.76 -22.84 -9.28
CA ASN A 276 0.43 -23.62 -8.09
C ASN A 276 1.70 -23.77 -7.26
N VAL A 277 1.68 -23.27 -6.03
CA VAL A 277 2.87 -23.21 -5.18
C VAL A 277 2.58 -23.74 -3.78
N ILE A 278 3.61 -24.28 -3.14
CA ILE A 278 3.65 -24.46 -1.69
C ILE A 278 3.90 -23.08 -1.07
N ARG A 279 2.99 -22.62 -0.21
CA ARG A 279 3.03 -21.29 0.39
C ARG A 279 4.15 -21.19 1.43
N ALA A 280 4.76 -20.01 1.53
CA ALA A 280 5.65 -19.65 2.62
C ALA A 280 5.04 -19.98 4.01
N GLY A 281 5.92 -20.36 4.95
CA GLY A 281 5.56 -20.88 6.28
C GLY A 281 5.25 -22.39 6.30
N SER A 282 5.16 -23.04 5.15
CA SER A 282 5.08 -24.50 5.09
C SER A 282 6.36 -25.15 5.63
N VAL A 283 6.22 -26.31 6.26
CA VAL A 283 7.33 -27.07 6.82
C VAL A 283 7.39 -28.43 6.13
N LEU A 284 8.54 -28.72 5.53
CA LEU A 284 8.83 -29.96 4.83
C LEU A 284 9.76 -30.82 5.70
N VAL A 285 9.37 -32.05 5.96
CA VAL A 285 10.15 -33.01 6.75
C VAL A 285 10.56 -34.17 5.86
N TYR A 286 11.80 -34.60 5.98
CA TYR A 286 12.35 -35.79 5.33
C TYR A 286 12.92 -36.73 6.38
N ARG A 287 12.83 -38.03 6.11
CA ARG A 287 13.47 -39.10 6.89
C ARG A 287 14.40 -39.91 6.01
N GLY A 288 15.49 -40.40 6.57
CA GLY A 288 16.45 -41.23 5.87
C GLY A 288 17.43 -41.87 6.86
N ALA A 289 18.41 -42.60 6.35
CA ALA A 289 19.49 -43.12 7.19
C ALA A 289 20.64 -42.10 7.32
N GLY A 290 21.24 -42.02 8.50
CA GLY A 290 22.41 -41.19 8.79
C GLY A 290 22.11 -39.73 9.08
N ILE A 291 23.16 -38.92 9.08
CA ILE A 291 23.13 -37.47 9.36
C ILE A 291 23.40 -36.73 8.05
N PRO A 292 22.51 -35.81 7.61
CA PRO A 292 22.76 -35.00 6.42
C PRO A 292 24.01 -34.14 6.56
N ASP A 293 24.79 -34.00 5.48
CA ASP A 293 25.87 -33.02 5.45
C ASP A 293 25.31 -31.60 5.27
N ALA A 294 25.42 -30.78 6.33
CA ALA A 294 24.90 -29.42 6.35
C ALA A 294 25.55 -28.52 5.27
N VAL A 295 26.80 -28.78 4.88
CA VAL A 295 27.48 -27.99 3.83
C VAL A 295 26.86 -28.29 2.46
N THR A 296 26.65 -29.57 2.14
CA THR A 296 26.00 -29.98 0.89
C THR A 296 24.57 -29.46 0.81
N VAL A 297 23.79 -29.58 1.89
CA VAL A 297 22.43 -29.02 1.98
C VAL A 297 22.47 -27.50 1.78
N GLY A 298 23.32 -26.78 2.50
CA GLY A 298 23.46 -25.33 2.37
C GLY A 298 23.77 -24.89 0.93
N ARG A 299 24.71 -25.58 0.26
CA ARG A 299 25.05 -25.31 -1.14
C ARG A 299 23.89 -25.56 -2.11
N ALA A 300 23.07 -26.58 -1.86
CA ALA A 300 21.88 -26.85 -2.67
C ALA A 300 20.85 -25.71 -2.52
N LEU A 301 20.69 -25.20 -1.30
CA LEU A 301 19.72 -24.13 -0.99
C LEU A 301 20.17 -22.74 -1.45
N GLU A 302 21.48 -22.46 -1.58
CA GLU A 302 22.02 -21.15 -2.01
C GLU A 302 21.38 -20.61 -3.31
N ARG A 303 21.04 -21.51 -4.24
CA ARG A 303 20.46 -21.16 -5.54
C ARG A 303 18.93 -21.07 -5.52
N GLY A 304 18.30 -21.47 -4.41
CA GLY A 304 16.87 -21.71 -4.31
C GLY A 304 16.45 -23.05 -4.94
N VAL A 305 15.31 -23.57 -4.49
CA VAL A 305 14.76 -24.87 -4.89
C VAL A 305 13.56 -24.67 -5.82
N GLY A 306 13.45 -25.50 -6.86
CA GLY A 306 12.32 -25.46 -7.79
C GLY A 306 12.43 -24.36 -8.86
N GLU A 307 11.27 -23.88 -9.32
CA GLU A 307 11.12 -22.94 -10.44
C GLU A 307 10.92 -21.49 -9.98
N LEU A 308 10.99 -20.55 -10.93
CA LEU A 308 10.70 -19.12 -10.72
C LEU A 308 11.61 -18.46 -9.67
N ARG A 309 12.85 -18.97 -9.56
CA ARG A 309 13.85 -18.49 -8.60
C ARG A 309 14.29 -17.05 -8.86
N SER A 310 14.27 -16.61 -10.12
CA SER A 310 14.49 -15.19 -10.45
C SER A 310 13.48 -14.28 -9.75
N GLU A 311 12.25 -14.75 -9.55
CA GLU A 311 11.16 -13.98 -8.93
C GLU A 311 11.09 -14.12 -7.40
N GLY A 312 12.07 -14.78 -6.80
CA GLY A 312 12.21 -14.91 -5.35
C GLY A 312 11.50 -16.10 -4.74
N LEU A 313 11.13 -17.10 -5.54
CA LEU A 313 10.60 -18.37 -5.06
C LEU A 313 11.73 -19.35 -4.73
N GLY A 314 11.43 -20.30 -3.85
CA GLY A 314 12.29 -21.46 -3.58
C GLY A 314 13.30 -21.28 -2.44
N ASP A 315 13.19 -20.22 -1.66
CA ASP A 315 14.04 -19.98 -0.48
C ASP A 315 13.59 -20.83 0.73
N LEU A 316 14.51 -21.63 1.26
CA LEU A 316 14.26 -22.60 2.33
C LEU A 316 15.29 -22.45 3.46
N TRP A 317 14.85 -22.64 4.69
CA TRP A 317 15.72 -22.69 5.86
C TRP A 317 15.83 -24.12 6.40
N PHE A 318 17.02 -24.72 6.24
CA PHE A 318 17.36 -26.02 6.82
C PHE A 318 17.53 -25.99 8.34
N ASN A 319 16.87 -26.94 9.01
CA ASN A 319 16.83 -27.20 10.44
C ASN A 319 16.76 -25.93 11.30
N PRO A 320 15.70 -25.10 11.20
CA PRO A 320 15.57 -23.92 12.05
C PRO A 320 15.71 -24.29 13.54
N PRO A 321 16.64 -23.69 14.31
CA PRO A 321 16.91 -24.13 15.67
C PRO A 321 15.69 -24.09 16.60
N PHE A 322 14.76 -23.17 16.39
CA PHE A 322 13.54 -23.10 17.21
C PHE A 322 12.49 -24.18 16.85
N LEU A 323 12.67 -24.89 15.72
CA LEU A 323 11.91 -26.09 15.36
C LEU A 323 12.62 -27.37 15.81
N ALA A 324 13.76 -27.27 16.51
CA ALA A 324 14.41 -28.41 17.14
C ALA A 324 13.61 -28.83 18.38
N GLY A 325 13.25 -30.11 18.46
CA GLY A 325 12.53 -30.68 19.60
C GLY A 325 11.00 -30.52 19.56
N ALA A 326 10.34 -31.19 20.51
CA ALA A 326 8.88 -31.32 20.60
C ALA A 326 8.14 -30.07 21.08
N VAL A 327 8.84 -29.22 21.85
CA VAL A 327 8.30 -28.00 22.45
C VAL A 327 9.08 -26.81 21.91
N ALA A 328 8.41 -25.93 21.19
CA ALA A 328 8.97 -24.63 20.85
C ALA A 328 8.85 -23.71 22.09
N LYS A 329 9.94 -22.99 22.40
CA LYS A 329 10.10 -22.16 23.62
C LYS A 329 8.91 -21.20 23.85
N GLN A 330 8.78 -20.72 25.09
CA GLN A 330 7.72 -19.79 25.48
C GLN A 330 7.57 -18.62 24.51
N TRP A 331 6.34 -18.46 24.05
CA TRP A 331 5.88 -17.40 23.18
C TRP A 331 5.96 -16.03 23.87
N LYS A 332 6.34 -14.99 23.13
CA LYS A 332 6.26 -13.59 23.57
C LYS A 332 5.16 -12.86 22.80
N ALA A 333 4.39 -12.06 23.53
CA ALA A 333 3.28 -11.27 22.98
C ALA A 333 3.72 -10.46 21.75
N PRO A 334 2.80 -10.14 20.82
CA PRO A 334 3.14 -9.43 19.60
C PRO A 334 3.86 -8.13 19.92
N CYS A 335 5.09 -7.97 19.43
CA CYS A 335 5.70 -6.65 19.39
C CYS A 335 5.13 -5.95 18.17
N LEU A 336 4.27 -4.97 18.41
CA LEU A 336 3.75 -4.07 17.38
C LEU A 336 4.70 -2.87 17.31
N PRO A 337 5.67 -2.79 16.38
CA PRO A 337 6.13 -1.50 15.94
C PRO A 337 5.02 -0.93 15.06
N ALA A 338 4.09 -0.19 15.68
CA ALA A 338 3.28 0.73 14.91
C ALA A 338 4.26 1.69 14.21
N PRO A 339 4.20 1.85 12.88
CA PRO A 339 4.99 2.90 12.27
C PRO A 339 4.58 4.22 12.90
N ALA A 340 5.55 4.98 13.40
CA ALA A 340 5.29 6.29 13.96
C ALA A 340 4.50 7.10 12.94
N PRO A 341 3.36 7.71 13.31
CA PRO A 341 2.61 8.53 12.38
C PRO A 341 3.55 9.59 11.82
N ARG A 342 3.54 9.73 10.50
CA ARG A 342 4.31 10.76 9.82
C ARG A 342 3.87 12.10 10.40
N ALA A 343 4.77 12.81 11.08
CA ALA A 343 4.59 14.23 11.29
C ALA A 343 4.48 14.84 9.90
N VAL A 344 3.31 15.38 9.57
CA VAL A 344 3.15 16.21 8.38
C VAL A 344 4.00 17.43 8.65
N THR A 345 5.25 17.39 8.19
CA THR A 345 6.02 18.61 7.97
C THR A 345 5.22 19.43 6.96
N GLU A 346 5.06 20.71 7.29
CA GLU A 346 4.18 21.74 6.70
C GLU A 346 3.50 21.39 5.36
N PRO A 347 2.19 21.68 5.21
CA PRO A 347 1.47 21.38 3.98
C PRO A 347 2.25 21.91 2.77
N PRO A 348 2.49 21.07 1.74
CA PRO A 348 3.18 21.50 0.52
C PRO A 348 2.55 22.78 -0.03
N ALA A 349 3.33 23.64 -0.69
CA ALA A 349 2.82 24.91 -1.22
C ALA A 349 1.52 24.77 -2.05
N LEU A 350 1.35 23.65 -2.76
CA LEU A 350 0.11 23.32 -3.47
C LEU A 350 -1.08 23.07 -2.52
N ALA A 351 -0.88 22.36 -1.42
CA ALA A 351 -1.93 22.14 -0.42
C ALA A 351 -2.35 23.46 0.24
N ALA A 352 -1.40 24.31 0.61
CA ALA A 352 -1.69 25.66 1.12
C ALA A 352 -2.46 26.50 0.10
N TRP A 353 -2.06 26.45 -1.18
CA TRP A 353 -2.78 27.13 -2.26
C TRP A 353 -4.20 26.58 -2.46
N LEU A 354 -4.40 25.25 -2.44
CA LEU A 354 -5.72 24.63 -2.57
C LEU A 354 -6.65 25.00 -1.41
N THR A 355 -6.15 25.05 -0.18
CA THR A 355 -6.91 25.53 0.98
C THR A 355 -7.33 26.99 0.81
N ALA A 356 -6.41 27.85 0.38
CA ALA A 356 -6.72 29.24 0.09
C ALA A 356 -7.77 29.38 -1.05
N GLN A 357 -7.70 28.56 -2.09
CA GLN A 357 -8.72 28.55 -3.15
C GLN A 357 -10.08 28.06 -2.65
N ALA A 358 -10.13 27.07 -1.75
CA ALA A 358 -11.36 26.58 -1.16
C ALA A 358 -12.01 27.64 -0.25
N GLU A 359 -11.21 28.37 0.53
CA GLU A 359 -11.68 29.51 1.32
C GLU A 359 -12.23 30.64 0.44
N ILE A 360 -11.53 31.00 -0.63
CA ILE A 360 -12.00 32.00 -1.60
C ILE A 360 -13.32 31.56 -2.25
N ALA A 361 -13.46 30.27 -2.60
CA ALA A 361 -14.69 29.73 -3.16
C ALA A 361 -15.83 29.76 -2.13
N GLY A 362 -15.58 29.36 -0.88
CA GLY A 362 -16.55 29.44 0.21
C GLY A 362 -17.04 30.87 0.46
N GLN A 363 -16.13 31.83 0.51
CA GLN A 363 -16.47 33.26 0.65
C GLN A 363 -17.33 33.77 -0.53
N ARG A 364 -17.05 33.33 -1.76
CA ARG A 364 -17.87 33.67 -2.94
C ARG A 364 -19.29 33.10 -2.84
N ASP A 365 -19.40 31.83 -2.42
CA ASP A 365 -20.69 31.16 -2.25
C ASP A 365 -21.51 31.81 -1.14
N GLU A 366 -20.90 32.11 0.01
CA GLU A 366 -21.55 32.83 1.12
C GLU A 366 -22.07 34.20 0.67
N ARG A 367 -21.26 34.99 -0.06
CA ARG A 367 -21.67 36.28 -0.62
C ARG A 367 -22.84 36.12 -1.58
N HIS A 368 -22.82 35.10 -2.44
CA HIS A 368 -23.90 34.82 -3.39
C HIS A 368 -25.19 34.43 -2.66
N GLN A 369 -25.12 33.56 -1.64
CA GLN A 369 -26.29 33.17 -0.85
C GLN A 369 -26.88 34.35 -0.08
N ARG A 370 -26.03 35.20 0.53
CA ARG A 370 -26.49 36.44 1.20
C ARG A 370 -27.20 37.36 0.22
N ALA A 371 -26.61 37.62 -0.95
CA ALA A 371 -27.24 38.45 -1.98
C ALA A 371 -28.54 37.85 -2.52
N LYS A 372 -28.62 36.52 -2.63
CA LYS A 372 -29.83 35.81 -3.06
C LYS A 372 -30.95 35.90 -2.01
N HIS A 373 -30.62 35.68 -0.74
CA HIS A 373 -31.57 35.82 0.37
C HIS A 373 -32.08 37.26 0.46
N GLU A 374 -31.19 38.23 0.37
CA GLU A 374 -31.55 39.65 0.36
C GLU A 374 -32.43 40.00 -0.87
N ALA A 375 -32.14 39.45 -2.04
CA ALA A 375 -32.94 39.66 -3.26
C ALA A 375 -34.41 39.21 -3.13
N GLU A 376 -34.73 38.32 -2.18
CA GLU A 376 -36.08 37.85 -1.88
C GLU A 376 -36.85 38.81 -0.94
N HIS A 377 -36.20 39.85 -0.42
CA HIS A 377 -36.83 40.81 0.48
C HIS A 377 -38.02 41.52 -0.20
N PRO A 378 -39.25 41.50 0.39
CA PRO A 378 -40.48 41.96 -0.27
C PRO A 378 -40.44 43.42 -0.74
N ALA A 379 -39.68 44.27 -0.06
CA ALA A 379 -39.53 45.68 -0.42
C ALA A 379 -38.93 45.91 -1.82
N TYR A 380 -38.16 44.96 -2.34
CA TYR A 380 -37.52 45.07 -3.66
C TYR A 380 -38.45 44.80 -4.84
N ARG A 381 -39.65 44.24 -4.62
CA ARG A 381 -40.63 43.94 -5.67
C ARG A 381 -41.09 45.16 -6.48
N ARG A 382 -41.03 46.35 -5.87
CA ARG A 382 -41.44 47.62 -6.49
C ARG A 382 -40.29 48.36 -7.19
N VAL A 383 -39.07 47.84 -7.11
CA VAL A 383 -37.88 48.42 -7.73
C VAL A 383 -37.75 47.89 -9.16
N SER A 384 -37.66 48.79 -10.13
CA SER A 384 -37.54 48.42 -11.55
C SER A 384 -36.14 47.91 -11.90
N SER A 385 -36.04 47.10 -12.95
CA SER A 385 -34.75 46.59 -13.48
C SER A 385 -33.77 47.71 -13.83
N SER A 386 -34.27 48.87 -14.30
CA SER A 386 -33.42 50.04 -14.60
C SER A 386 -32.73 50.60 -13.36
N GLN A 387 -33.42 50.62 -12.22
CA GLN A 387 -32.87 51.13 -10.95
C GLN A 387 -31.81 50.17 -10.38
N TRP A 388 -32.00 48.86 -10.54
CA TRP A 388 -30.96 47.88 -10.22
C TRP A 388 -29.74 48.01 -11.13
N GLY A 389 -29.94 48.29 -12.42
CA GLY A 389 -28.86 48.58 -13.36
C GLY A 389 -28.04 49.82 -12.95
N GLU A 390 -28.69 50.87 -12.45
CA GLU A 390 -27.99 52.05 -11.91
C GLU A 390 -27.15 51.71 -10.68
N LEU A 391 -27.68 50.93 -9.73
CA LEU A 391 -26.91 50.49 -8.54
C LEU A 391 -25.72 49.60 -8.92
N GLN A 392 -25.86 48.78 -9.96
CA GLN A 392 -24.75 47.98 -10.49
C GLN A 392 -23.64 48.86 -11.07
N LEU A 393 -23.98 49.96 -11.75
CA LEU A 393 -23.00 50.93 -12.24
C LEU A 393 -22.29 51.68 -11.10
N LEU A 394 -23.00 51.96 -10.01
CA LEU A 394 -22.38 52.56 -8.81
C LEU A 394 -21.41 51.60 -8.14
N ALA A 395 -21.78 50.32 -7.99
CA ALA A 395 -20.90 49.29 -7.44
C ALA A 395 -19.61 49.15 -8.26
N ALA A 396 -19.69 49.25 -9.59
CA ALA A 396 -18.52 49.22 -10.48
C ALA A 396 -17.66 50.50 -10.37
N ARG A 397 -18.28 51.66 -10.11
CA ARG A 397 -17.60 52.95 -10.02
C ARG A 397 -16.91 53.17 -8.68
N TRP A 398 -17.49 52.65 -7.60
CA TRP A 398 -17.04 52.88 -6.23
C TRP A 398 -16.78 51.53 -5.52
N PRO A 399 -15.58 50.96 -5.69
CA PRO A 399 -15.20 49.72 -5.01
C PRO A 399 -14.99 49.90 -3.49
N ASP A 400 -14.82 51.14 -3.02
CA ASP A 400 -14.76 51.50 -1.61
C ASP A 400 -16.16 51.47 -0.98
N GLY A 401 -16.37 50.57 -0.01
CA GLY A 401 -17.68 50.34 0.62
C GLY A 401 -18.26 51.57 1.34
N GLY A 402 -17.41 52.42 1.92
CA GLY A 402 -17.85 53.63 2.64
C GLY A 402 -18.36 54.71 1.69
N ARG A 403 -17.62 54.96 0.60
CA ARG A 403 -18.06 55.91 -0.44
C ARG A 403 -19.27 55.40 -1.23
N LEU A 404 -19.31 54.09 -1.51
CA LEU A 404 -20.45 53.47 -2.15
C LEU A 404 -21.73 53.64 -1.34
N GLN A 405 -21.68 53.37 -0.03
CA GLN A 405 -22.84 53.47 0.84
C GLN A 405 -23.40 54.90 0.87
N ALA A 406 -22.54 55.92 0.98
CA ALA A 406 -22.95 57.32 0.95
C ALA A 406 -23.63 57.70 -0.38
N GLU A 407 -23.11 57.21 -1.50
CA GLU A 407 -23.66 57.51 -2.83
C GLU A 407 -24.98 56.77 -3.11
N VAL A 408 -25.10 55.52 -2.64
CA VAL A 408 -26.36 54.77 -2.67
C VAL A 408 -27.40 55.47 -1.80
N GLU A 409 -27.03 55.93 -0.60
CA GLU A 409 -27.93 56.69 0.26
C GLU A 409 -28.38 58.00 -0.40
N ARG A 410 -27.46 58.75 -1.01
CA ARG A 410 -27.77 59.99 -1.73
C ARG A 410 -28.80 59.76 -2.85
N ILE A 411 -28.53 58.80 -3.75
CA ILE A 411 -29.37 58.53 -4.92
C ILE A 411 -30.75 57.95 -4.54
N THR A 412 -30.82 57.21 -3.43
CA THR A 412 -32.09 56.69 -2.90
C THR A 412 -32.89 57.72 -2.11
N SER A 413 -32.31 58.88 -1.79
CA SER A 413 -32.94 59.93 -0.95
C SER A 413 -33.36 61.19 -1.72
N GLU A 414 -32.88 61.39 -2.95
CA GLU A 414 -33.07 62.64 -3.70
C GLU A 414 -34.13 62.54 -4.83
N GLY A 415 -34.84 63.65 -5.05
CA GLY A 415 -35.75 63.86 -6.20
C GLY A 415 -36.91 62.86 -6.31
N ALA A 416 -37.40 62.64 -7.53
CA ALA A 416 -38.48 61.68 -7.88
C ALA A 416 -38.14 60.20 -7.56
N ARG A 417 -36.94 59.93 -7.06
CA ARG A 417 -36.43 58.59 -6.71
C ARG A 417 -36.69 58.23 -5.25
N ARG A 418 -36.88 59.24 -4.37
CA ARG A 418 -37.21 59.06 -2.95
C ARG A 418 -38.49 58.24 -2.76
N GLU A 419 -39.52 58.51 -3.54
CA GLU A 419 -40.79 57.77 -3.50
C GLU A 419 -40.61 56.32 -3.97
N ARG A 420 -39.75 56.08 -4.98
CA ARG A 420 -39.53 54.76 -5.57
C ARG A 420 -38.70 53.83 -4.67
N TRP A 421 -37.83 54.39 -3.83
CA TRP A 421 -36.99 53.66 -2.88
C TRP A 421 -37.51 53.69 -1.44
N GLN A 422 -38.65 54.33 -1.18
CA GLN A 422 -39.19 54.57 0.17
C GLN A 422 -39.21 53.33 1.07
N TYR A 423 -39.56 52.16 0.50
CA TYR A 423 -39.62 50.89 1.24
C TYR A 423 -38.35 50.04 1.14
N ALA A 424 -37.55 50.23 0.08
CA ALA A 424 -36.38 49.42 -0.24
C ALA A 424 -35.06 50.02 0.28
N LYS A 425 -35.03 51.33 0.61
CA LYS A 425 -33.84 52.04 1.08
C LYS A 425 -33.28 51.43 2.37
N GLY A 426 -34.15 51.18 3.37
CA GLY A 426 -33.73 50.68 4.68
C GLY A 426 -33.02 49.31 4.60
N PRO A 427 -33.67 48.29 4.03
CA PRO A 427 -33.05 46.98 3.81
C PRO A 427 -31.74 47.06 3.02
N LEU A 428 -31.71 47.86 1.94
CA LEU A 428 -30.54 48.02 1.09
C LEU A 428 -29.33 48.60 1.86
N LEU A 429 -29.56 49.65 2.66
CA LEU A 429 -28.49 50.24 3.46
C LEU A 429 -28.04 49.34 4.61
N SER A 430 -28.94 48.53 5.19
CA SER A 430 -28.57 47.50 6.18
C SER A 430 -27.67 46.45 5.55
N TYR A 431 -28.06 45.92 4.39
CA TYR A 431 -27.28 44.94 3.65
C TYR A 431 -25.86 45.45 3.31
N LEU A 432 -25.74 46.70 2.85
CA LEU A 432 -24.44 47.30 2.54
C LEU A 432 -23.58 47.51 3.78
N LYS A 433 -24.19 47.95 4.89
CA LYS A 433 -23.50 48.12 6.17
C LYS A 433 -22.97 46.78 6.71
N GLU A 434 -23.77 45.73 6.60
CA GLU A 434 -23.39 44.36 7.00
C GLU A 434 -22.39 43.69 6.03
N ALA A 435 -22.31 44.15 4.79
CA ALA A 435 -21.33 43.69 3.82
C ALA A 435 -19.95 44.34 4.02
N GLY A 436 -19.89 45.51 4.66
CA GLY A 436 -18.65 46.19 5.04
C GLY A 436 -17.69 46.37 3.85
N PRO A 437 -16.47 45.83 3.89
CA PRO A 437 -15.51 45.97 2.78
C PRO A 437 -15.99 45.29 1.47
N ASP A 438 -16.93 44.37 1.54
CA ASP A 438 -17.48 43.66 0.38
C ASP A 438 -18.73 44.32 -0.22
N ALA A 439 -19.13 45.50 0.27
CA ALA A 439 -20.37 46.17 -0.11
C ALA A 439 -20.52 46.34 -1.63
N ALA A 440 -19.45 46.67 -2.35
CA ALA A 440 -19.48 46.79 -3.82
C ALA A 440 -19.79 45.45 -4.51
N THR A 441 -19.12 44.38 -4.09
CA THR A 441 -19.34 43.04 -4.67
C THR A 441 -20.74 42.51 -4.31
N GLY A 442 -21.15 42.70 -3.06
CA GLY A 442 -22.48 42.33 -2.59
C GLY A 442 -23.59 43.09 -3.35
N LEU A 443 -23.43 44.40 -3.53
CA LEU A 443 -24.39 45.22 -4.28
C LEU A 443 -24.51 44.78 -5.75
N ALA A 444 -23.38 44.49 -6.40
CA ALA A 444 -23.37 44.01 -7.78
C ALA A 444 -24.10 42.66 -7.92
N LEU A 445 -23.88 41.73 -6.99
CA LEU A 445 -24.59 40.45 -6.94
C LEU A 445 -26.08 40.65 -6.70
N LEU A 446 -26.44 41.43 -5.68
CA LEU A 446 -27.84 41.74 -5.34
C LEU A 446 -28.58 42.38 -6.53
N ALA A 447 -27.97 43.38 -7.17
CA ALA A 447 -28.54 44.06 -8.33
C ALA A 447 -28.73 43.14 -9.54
N SER A 448 -27.90 42.11 -9.68
CA SER A 448 -28.06 41.10 -10.74
C SER A 448 -29.18 40.07 -10.43
N LEU A 449 -29.45 39.80 -9.15
CA LEU A 449 -30.38 38.76 -8.70
C LEU A 449 -31.80 39.28 -8.45
N ALA A 450 -31.95 40.44 -7.82
CA ALA A 450 -33.23 41.01 -7.43
C ALA A 450 -34.23 41.20 -8.60
N PRO A 451 -33.83 41.68 -9.80
CA PRO A 451 -34.74 41.76 -10.94
C PRO A 451 -35.28 40.39 -11.39
N ARG A 452 -34.48 39.33 -11.25
CA ARG A 452 -34.85 37.97 -11.66
C ARG A 452 -35.85 37.36 -10.70
N VAL A 453 -35.69 37.60 -9.39
CA VAL A 453 -36.64 37.16 -8.36
C VAL A 453 -38.01 37.83 -8.59
N ALA A 454 -38.03 39.15 -8.77
CA ALA A 454 -39.26 39.90 -9.04
C ALA A 454 -39.98 39.49 -10.34
N SER A 455 -39.26 38.96 -11.34
CA SER A 455 -39.85 38.46 -12.58
C SER A 455 -40.48 37.06 -12.45
N ARG A 456 -40.01 36.24 -11.50
CA ARG A 456 -40.52 34.88 -11.26
C ARG A 456 -41.86 34.86 -10.55
N GLU A 457 -42.16 35.86 -9.72
CA GLU A 457 -43.44 35.99 -9.00
C GLU A 457 -44.57 36.63 -9.83
N LYS A 458 -44.27 37.13 -11.04
CA LYS A 458 -45.27 37.70 -11.98
C LYS A 458 -45.81 36.67 -13.00
N LYS A 459 -45.23 35.47 -13.03
CA LYS A 459 -45.75 34.29 -13.73
C LYS A 459 -46.44 33.40 -12.71
#